data_AF-X0S5G2-F1
#
_entry.id   AF-X0S5G2-F1
#
_cell.length_a   1.000
_cell.length_b   1.000
_cell.length_c   1.000
_cell.angle_alpha   90.00
_cell.angle_beta   90.00
_cell.angle_gamma   90.00
#
_symmetry.space_group_name_H-M   'P 1'
#
loop_
_entity.id
_entity.type
_entity.pdbx_description
1 polymer ?
#
loop_
_entity_poly.entity_id
_entity_poly.type
_entity_poly.pdbx_seq_one_letter_code
_entity_poly.pdbx_strand_id
1 'polypeptide(L)'
;CFFVVISRPGYLLDEAKKTLKGKYREKMYKLAKSEVIKDKMLLSFRIFLLPIDALDIASTEIRGIIKRGDSIKDMVSERVEDYIRENRLYKV
;
A
#
# COMPACT_ATOMS: atom_id res chain seq x y z
N CYS A 1 -16.10 -9.15 0.20
CA CYS A 1 -15.04 -8.21 0.60
C CYS A 1 -14.95 -7.05 -0.37
N PHE A 2 -14.46 -5.90 0.08
CA PHE A 2 -14.10 -4.75 -0.73
C PHE A 2 -12.58 -4.57 -0.68
N PHE A 3 -11.98 -4.11 -1.76
CA PHE A 3 -10.55 -3.86 -1.88
C PHE A 3 -10.33 -2.38 -2.14
N VAL A 4 -9.44 -1.75 -1.37
CA VAL A 4 -8.92 -0.42 -1.66
C VAL A 4 -7.48 -0.59 -2.11
N VAL A 5 -7.19 -0.18 -3.34
CA VAL A 5 -5.87 -0.27 -3.97
C VAL A 5 -5.32 1.14 -4.06
N ILE A 6 -4.22 1.38 -3.37
CA ILE A 6 -3.55 2.68 -3.32
C ILE A 6 -2.41 2.75 -4.34
N SER A 7 -2.10 3.95 -4.83
CA SER A 7 -0.89 4.16 -5.63
C SER A 7 0.38 3.99 -4.79
N ARG A 8 1.43 3.50 -5.46
CA ARG A 8 2.79 3.40 -4.92
C ARG A 8 3.75 4.00 -5.96
N PRO A 9 4.72 4.85 -5.57
CA PRO A 9 5.75 5.33 -6.48
C PRO A 9 6.39 4.19 -7.29
N GLY A 10 6.59 4.41 -8.59
CA GLY A 10 7.07 3.38 -9.51
C GLY A 10 5.99 2.44 -10.07
N TYR A 11 4.73 2.53 -9.64
CA TYR A 11 3.63 1.69 -10.16
C TYR A 11 2.43 2.53 -10.62
N LEU A 12 1.91 2.22 -11.81
CA LEU A 12 0.75 2.91 -12.38
C LEU A 12 -0.55 2.22 -11.97
N LEU A 13 -1.42 2.96 -11.27
CA LEU A 13 -2.68 2.43 -10.77
C LEU A 13 -3.62 1.96 -11.88
N ASP A 14 -3.57 2.61 -13.05
CA ASP A 14 -4.39 2.22 -14.21
C ASP A 14 -3.93 0.90 -14.86
N GLU A 15 -2.72 0.40 -14.57
CA GLU A 15 -2.27 -0.92 -15.01
C GLU A 15 -3.01 -2.05 -14.31
N ALA A 16 -3.55 -1.84 -13.11
CA ALA A 16 -4.34 -2.84 -12.40
C ALA A 16 -5.53 -3.34 -13.25
N LYS A 17 -6.16 -2.45 -14.04
CA LYS A 17 -7.24 -2.79 -14.97
C LYS A 17 -6.77 -3.63 -16.16
N LYS A 18 -5.50 -3.51 -16.57
CA LYS A 18 -4.91 -4.28 -17.67
C LYS A 18 -4.55 -5.68 -17.19
N THR A 19 -4.04 -5.80 -15.97
CA THR A 19 -3.61 -7.07 -15.37
C THR A 19 -4.79 -7.95 -14.97
N LEU A 20 -5.78 -7.38 -14.28
CA LEU A 20 -6.97 -8.11 -13.84
C LEU A 20 -8.04 -8.06 -14.95
N LYS A 21 -8.13 -9.13 -15.74
CA LYS A 21 -9.07 -9.26 -16.86
C LYS A 21 -10.47 -9.74 -16.43
N GLY A 22 -11.41 -9.68 -17.37
CA GLY A 22 -12.77 -10.24 -17.23
C GLY A 22 -13.57 -9.58 -16.11
N LYS A 23 -14.31 -10.40 -15.35
CA LYS A 23 -15.26 -9.96 -14.31
C LYS A 23 -14.67 -9.01 -13.26
N TYR A 24 -13.36 -9.02 -13.02
CA TYR A 24 -12.73 -8.16 -12.02
C TYR A 24 -12.48 -6.75 -12.53
N ARG A 25 -12.17 -6.59 -13.82
CA ARG A 25 -12.01 -5.28 -14.46
C ARG A 25 -13.28 -4.44 -14.35
N GLU A 26 -14.42 -5.08 -14.57
CA GLU A 26 -15.75 -4.45 -14.51
C GLU A 26 -16.16 -4.10 -13.08
N LYS A 27 -15.54 -4.73 -12.08
CA LYS A 27 -15.75 -4.47 -10.65
C LYS A 27 -14.78 -3.43 -10.08
N MET A 28 -13.98 -2.78 -10.93
CA MET A 28 -13.06 -1.72 -10.53
C MET A 28 -13.64 -0.32 -10.75
N TYR A 29 -13.49 0.54 -9.74
CA TYR A 29 -13.82 1.95 -9.81
C TYR A 29 -12.61 2.81 -9.43
N LYS A 30 -12.33 3.87 -10.17
CA LYS A 30 -11.25 4.83 -9.84
C LYS A 30 -11.85 5.98 -9.06
N LEU A 31 -11.46 6.10 -7.80
CA LEU A 31 -11.92 7.16 -6.92
C LEU A 31 -11.16 8.45 -7.20
N ALA A 32 -11.87 9.58 -7.14
CA ALA A 32 -11.22 10.89 -7.02
C ALA A 32 -10.73 11.12 -5.58
N LYS A 33 -9.77 12.05 -5.41
CA LYS A 33 -9.31 12.47 -4.08
C LYS A 33 -10.51 13.02 -3.30
N SER A 34 -10.80 12.42 -2.15
CA SER A 34 -11.93 12.77 -1.26
C SER A 34 -13.34 12.43 -1.78
N GLU A 35 -13.47 11.52 -2.75
CA GLU A 35 -14.78 11.02 -3.18
C GLU A 35 -15.44 10.13 -2.12
N VAL A 36 -16.70 10.42 -1.80
CA VAL A 36 -17.50 9.62 -0.87
C VAL A 36 -18.12 8.43 -1.61
N ILE A 37 -17.85 7.22 -1.12
CA ILE A 37 -18.42 5.99 -1.68
C ILE A 37 -19.91 5.90 -1.29
N LYS A 38 -20.78 5.83 -2.30
CA LYS A 38 -22.24 5.69 -2.12
C LYS A 38 -22.66 4.21 -2.17
N ASP A 39 -23.79 3.87 -1.55
CA ASP A 39 -24.31 2.49 -1.53
C ASP A 39 -24.47 1.88 -2.92
N LYS A 40 -24.93 2.66 -3.90
CA LYS A 40 -25.04 2.20 -5.30
C LYS A 40 -23.70 1.77 -5.90
N MET A 41 -22.60 2.40 -5.49
CA MET A 41 -21.25 2.03 -5.92
C MET A 41 -20.83 0.71 -5.27
N LEU A 42 -21.20 0.50 -4.00
CA LEU A 42 -20.93 -0.75 -3.28
C LEU A 42 -21.72 -1.94 -3.85
N LEU A 43 -22.84 -1.72 -4.54
CA LEU A 43 -23.55 -2.77 -5.29
C LEU A 43 -22.82 -3.15 -6.58
N SER A 44 -22.20 -2.16 -7.23
CA SER A 44 -21.65 -2.31 -8.59
C SER A 44 -20.18 -2.73 -8.59
N PHE A 45 -19.39 -2.22 -7.64
CA PHE A 45 -17.94 -2.35 -7.59
C PHE A 45 -17.46 -3.06 -6.33
N ARG A 46 -16.30 -3.70 -6.43
CA ARG A 46 -15.63 -4.38 -5.31
C ARG A 46 -14.19 -3.92 -5.12
N ILE A 47 -13.60 -3.28 -6.13
CA ILE A 47 -12.20 -2.84 -6.12
C ILE A 47 -12.18 -1.34 -6.39
N PHE A 48 -11.63 -0.58 -5.46
CA PHE A 48 -11.55 0.87 -5.53
C PHE A 48 -10.09 1.29 -5.66
N LEU A 49 -9.78 1.97 -6.76
CA LEU A 49 -8.45 2.49 -7.07
C LEU A 49 -8.37 3.91 -6.51
N LEU A 50 -7.59 4.10 -5.44
CA LEU A 50 -7.44 5.36 -4.74
C LEU A 50 -6.06 5.96 -5.02
N PRO A 51 -5.97 7.06 -5.79
CA PRO A 51 -4.71 7.78 -5.95
C PRO A 51 -4.36 8.53 -4.66
N ILE A 52 -3.20 8.21 -4.09
CA ILE A 52 -2.60 8.90 -2.93
C ILE A 52 -1.13 9.23 -3.19
N ASP A 53 -0.64 10.25 -2.51
CA ASP A 53 0.77 10.60 -2.44
C ASP A 53 1.43 9.69 -1.37
N ALA A 54 1.76 8.45 -1.75
CA ALA A 54 2.33 7.46 -0.84
C ALA A 54 3.83 7.67 -0.63
N LEU A 55 4.28 7.41 0.59
CA LEU A 55 5.69 7.40 0.95
C LEU A 55 6.39 6.20 0.29
N ASP A 56 7.54 6.43 -0.34
CA ASP A 56 8.31 5.37 -0.98
C ASP A 56 9.15 4.61 0.05
N ILE A 57 8.49 3.78 0.86
CA ILE A 57 9.14 2.93 1.86
C ILE A 57 8.82 1.47 1.59
N ALA A 58 9.86 0.65 1.53
CA ALA A 58 9.76 -0.79 1.36
C ALA A 58 10.34 -1.55 2.55
N SER A 59 9.69 -2.64 2.98
CA SER A 59 10.25 -3.49 4.04
C SER A 59 11.60 -4.10 3.67
N THR A 60 11.85 -4.38 2.39
CA THR A 60 13.17 -4.87 1.92
C THR A 60 14.27 -3.84 2.16
N GLU A 61 13.97 -2.56 1.95
CA GLU A 61 14.90 -1.47 2.20
C GLU A 61 15.14 -1.28 3.71
N ILE A 62 14.07 -1.23 4.52
CA ILE A 62 14.15 -1.17 5.99
C ILE A 62 15.06 -2.29 6.52
N ARG A 63 14.85 -3.55 6.09
CA ARG A 63 15.69 -4.67 6.50
C ARG A 63 17.15 -4.50 6.06
N GLY A 64 17.39 -3.92 4.88
CA GLY A 64 18.73 -3.62 4.39
C GLY A 64 19.44 -2.54 5.22
N ILE A 65 18.73 -1.47 5.60
CA ILE A 65 19.21 -0.40 6.49
C ILE A 65 19.61 -0.97 7.85
N ILE A 66 18.74 -1.77 8.46
CA ILE A 66 19.01 -2.43 9.76
C ILE A 66 20.27 -3.31 9.69
N LYS A 67 20.43 -4.08 8.60
CA LYS A 67 21.61 -4.95 8.41
C LYS A 67 22.93 -4.18 8.34
N ARG A 68 22.91 -2.93 7.84
CA ARG A 68 24.09 -2.06 7.82
C ARG A 68 24.36 -1.36 9.15
N GLY A 69 23.43 -1.46 10.11
CA GLY A 69 23.50 -0.75 11.38
C GLY A 69 23.00 0.70 11.31
N ASP A 70 22.34 1.08 10.22
CA ASP A 70 21.78 2.41 10.01
C ASP A 70 20.43 2.56 10.74
N SER A 71 20.02 3.80 11.03
CA SER A 71 18.74 4.12 11.67
C SER A 71 17.56 4.06 10.68
N ILE A 72 16.41 3.57 11.13
CA ILE A 72 15.14 3.53 10.39
C ILE A 72 14.11 4.52 10.95
N LYS A 73 14.58 5.55 11.68
CA LYS A 73 13.71 6.55 12.32
C LYS A 73 12.76 7.16 11.29
N ASP A 74 11.52 7.39 11.71
CA ASP A 74 10.42 7.94 10.89
C ASP A 74 9.94 7.04 9.73
N MET A 75 10.55 5.86 9.52
CA MET A 75 10.08 4.87 8.53
C MET A 75 9.05 3.90 9.09
N VAL A 76 9.04 3.73 10.41
CA VAL A 76 8.09 2.94 11.20
C VAL A 76 7.73 3.71 12.47
N SER A 77 6.71 3.26 13.19
CA SER A 77 6.44 3.83 14.52
C SER A 77 7.55 3.46 15.51
N GLU A 78 7.80 4.34 16.48
CA GLU A 78 8.81 4.16 17.53
C GLU A 78 8.67 2.79 18.23
N ARG A 79 7.44 2.39 18.55
CA ARG A 79 7.14 1.09 19.18
C ARG A 79 7.57 -0.10 18.33
N VAL A 80 7.49 0.01 17.00
CA VAL A 80 7.94 -1.04 16.09
C VAL A 80 9.46 -1.06 16.00
N GLU A 81 10.11 0.10 16.00
CA GLU A 81 11.58 0.20 16.05
C GLU A 81 12.14 -0.43 17.34
N ASP A 82 11.53 -0.13 18.49
CA ASP A 82 11.86 -0.75 19.77
C ASP A 82 11.71 -2.27 19.73
N TYR A 83 10.58 -2.76 19.23
CA TYR A 83 10.33 -4.19 19.11
C TYR A 83 11.39 -4.89 18.24
N ILE A 84 11.74 -4.30 17.10
CA ILE A 84 12.79 -4.81 16.20
C ILE A 84 14.13 -4.90 16.93
N ARG A 85 14.48 -3.86 17.71
CA ARG A 85 15.73 -3.77 18.46
C ARG A 85 15.80 -4.80 19.59
N GLU A 86 14.75 -4.91 20.40
CA GLU A 86 14.64 -5.84 21.54
C GLU A 86 14.70 -7.30 21.08
N ASN A 87 14.01 -7.62 19.98
CA ASN A 87 13.93 -8.98 19.43
C ASN A 87 15.05 -9.29 18.42
N ARG A 88 15.99 -8.34 18.23
CA ARG A 88 17.14 -8.46 17.30
C ARG A 88 16.72 -8.88 15.89
N LEU A 89 15.56 -8.43 15.43
CA LEU A 89 15.07 -8.78 14.11
C LEU A 89 15.98 -8.19 13.02
N TYR A 90 16.22 -8.97 11.98
CA TYR A 90 16.96 -8.58 10.78
C TYR A 90 18.46 -8.27 10.97
N LYS A 91 19.00 -8.47 12.18
CA LYS A 91 20.45 -8.53 12.43
C LYS A 91 20.93 -9.93 12.02
N VAL A 92 21.69 -10.02 10.92
CA VAL A 92 22.33 -11.25 10.46
C VAL A 92 23.77 -11.25 10.94
#